data_AF-A0A453J2W3-F1
#
_entry.id   AF-A0A453J2W3-F1
#
_cell.length_a   1.000
_cell.length_b   1.000
_cell.length_c   1.000
_cell.angle_alpha   90.00
_cell.angle_beta   90.00
_cell.angle_gamma   90.00
#
_symmetry.space_group_name_H-M   'P 1'
#
loop_
_entity.id
_entity.type
_entity.pdbx_description
1 polymer ?
#
loop_
_entity_poly.entity_id
_entity_poly.type
_entity_poly.pdbx_seq_one_letter_code
_entity_poly.pdbx_strand_id
1 'polypeptide(L)' 'VMQLFGREAMEILDYVECFPNGAGKGKKMANECVATGLEGFPTWVINGKLLSGDQELSVLAEESGFVSESPEQS' A
#
# COMPACT_ATOMS: atom_id res chain seq x y z
N VAL A 1 1.33 -1.69 -7.23
CA VAL A 1 2.10 -0.89 -6.26
C VAL A 1 3.18 -0.06 -6.95
N MET A 2 4.20 -0.66 -7.59
CA MET A 2 5.34 0.07 -8.19
C MET A 2 5.00 1.06 -9.32
N GLN A 3 3.81 0.99 -9.92
CA GLN A 3 3.39 1.96 -10.95
C GLN A 3 2.67 3.18 -10.36
N LEU A 4 2.17 3.08 -9.13
CA LEU A 4 1.48 4.18 -8.47
C LEU A 4 2.49 5.21 -7.92
N PHE A 5 3.66 4.72 -7.51
CA PHE A 5 4.75 5.52 -6.98
C PHE A 5 6.01 5.34 -7.84
N GLY A 6 6.71 6.43 -8.11
CA GLY A 6 8.01 6.37 -8.77
C GLY A 6 9.06 5.62 -7.94
N ARG A 7 10.22 5.30 -8.55
CA ARG A 7 11.30 4.55 -7.89
C ARG A 7 11.69 5.15 -6.54
N GLU A 8 11.92 6.47 -6.50
CA GLU A 8 12.37 7.17 -5.29
C GLU A 8 11.34 7.08 -4.16
N ALA A 9 10.05 7.24 -4.49
CA ALA A 9 8.99 7.12 -3.51
C ALA A 9 8.82 5.67 -2.99
N MET A 10 9.10 4.67 -3.82
CA MET A 10 9.08 3.27 -3.41
C MET A 10 10.20 2.93 -2.42
N GLU A 11 11.31 3.68 -2.38
CA GLU A 11 12.39 3.44 -1.41
C GLU A 11 12.03 3.86 0.02
N ILE A 12 11.07 4.78 0.17
CA ILE A 12 10.60 5.27 1.47
C ILE A 12 9.21 4.71 1.84
N LEU A 13 8.57 3.97 0.95
CA LEU A 13 7.27 3.36 1.21
C LEU A 13 7.45 2.12 2.09
N ASP A 14 6.69 2.04 3.18
CA ASP A 14 6.61 0.86 4.04
C ASP A 14 5.88 -0.30 3.32
N TYR A 15 6.58 -0.94 2.39
CA TYR A 15 6.06 -2.05 1.59
C TYR A 15 6.34 -3.41 2.25
N VAL A 16 5.29 -4.21 2.41
CA VAL A 16 5.38 -5.58 2.92
C VAL A 16 5.10 -6.57 1.79
N GLU A 17 6.10 -7.39 1.45
CA GLU A 17 5.94 -8.48 0.48
C GLU A 17 5.27 -9.68 1.15
N CYS A 18 4.00 -9.94 0.80
CA CYS A 18 3.23 -11.02 1.40
C CYS A 18 3.60 -12.41 0.90
N PHE A 19 4.25 -12.54 -0.26
CA PHE A 19 4.72 -13.82 -0.80
C PHE A 19 6.21 -13.76 -1.17
N PRO A 20 7.13 -13.65 -0.20
CA PRO A 20 8.57 -13.53 -0.47
C PRO A 20 9.15 -14.78 -1.16
N ASN A 21 8.46 -15.92 -1.08
CA ASN A 21 8.83 -17.19 -1.72
C ASN A 21 8.00 -17.52 -2.97
N GLY A 22 7.37 -16.49 -3.55
CA GLY A 22 6.46 -16.58 -4.69
C GLY A 22 5.03 -16.98 -4.30
N ALA A 23 4.07 -16.46 -5.07
CA ALA A 23 2.64 -16.77 -4.92
C ALA A 23 2.26 -18.09 -5.63
N GLY A 24 1.17 -18.73 -5.19
CA GLY A 24 0.63 -19.93 -5.83
C GLY A 24 0.03 -20.94 -4.86
N LYS A 25 -0.54 -22.02 -5.40
CA LYS A 25 -1.19 -23.06 -4.61
C LYS A 25 -0.22 -23.69 -3.59
N GLY A 26 -0.60 -23.69 -2.33
CA GLY A 26 0.21 -24.27 -1.24
C GLY A 26 1.36 -23.39 -0.74
N LYS A 27 1.55 -22.19 -1.32
CA LYS A 27 2.52 -21.20 -0.79
C LYS A 27 1.93 -20.52 0.43
N LYS A 28 2.75 -20.36 1.47
CA LYS A 28 2.38 -19.65 2.69
C LYS A 28 2.67 -18.17 2.53
N MET A 29 1.71 -17.36 2.93
CA MET A 29 1.87 -15.92 3.04
C MET A 29 2.75 -15.59 4.26
N ALA A 30 3.43 -14.44 4.25
CA ALA A 30 4.15 -13.93 5.39
C ALA A 30 3.20 -13.74 6.60
N ASN A 31 3.68 -14.04 7.80
CA ASN A 31 2.86 -14.02 9.02
C ASN A 31 2.21 -12.66 9.29
N GLU A 32 2.92 -11.58 8.99
CA GLU A 32 2.42 -10.21 9.13
C GLU A 32 1.15 -9.99 8.29
N CYS A 33 1.15 -10.42 7.03
CA CYS A 33 -0.01 -10.32 6.15
C CYS A 33 -1.18 -11.22 6.59
N VAL A 34 -0.89 -12.40 7.17
CA VAL A 34 -1.94 -13.29 7.71
C VAL A 34 -2.62 -12.67 8.94
N ALA A 35 -1.85 -12.03 9.82
CA ALA A 35 -2.36 -11.42 11.04
C ALA A 35 -3.28 -10.22 10.75
N THR A 36 -3.07 -9.53 9.63
CA THR A 36 -3.82 -8.33 9.23
C THR A 36 -5.23 -8.63 8.70
N GLY A 37 -5.53 -9.89 8.34
CA GLY A 37 -6.87 -10.25 7.83
C GLY A 37 -7.17 -9.68 6.44
N LEU A 38 -6.16 -9.65 5.57
CA LEU A 38 -6.28 -9.13 4.20
C LEU A 38 -7.37 -9.85 3.40
N GLU A 39 -8.20 -9.08 2.69
CA GLU A 39 -9.25 -9.61 1.82
C GLU A 39 -8.77 -9.83 0.37
N GLY A 40 -7.70 -9.14 -0.04
CA GLY A 40 -7.19 -9.18 -1.40
C GLY A 40 -5.87 -8.41 -1.54
N PHE A 41 -5.39 -8.23 -2.77
CA PHE A 41 -4.18 -7.46 -3.06
C PHE A 41 -4.45 -6.45 -4.19
N PRO A 42 -3.80 -5.28 -4.17
CA PRO A 42 -3.06 -4.74 -3.03
C PRO A 42 -3.99 -4.39 -1.85
N THR A 43 -3.43 -4.19 -0.66
CA THR A 43 -4.14 -3.62 0.49
C THR A 43 -3.27 -2.54 1.12
N TRP A 44 -3.88 -1.42 1.46
CA TRP A 44 -3.23 -0.33 2.17
C TRP A 44 -3.64 -0.36 3.64
N VAL A 45 -2.65 -0.28 4.53
CA VAL A 45 -2.87 -0.11 5.96
C VAL A 45 -2.51 1.33 6.30
N ILE A 46 -3.51 2.17 6.51
CA ILE A 46 -3.31 3.60 6.76
C ILE A 46 -4.09 3.97 8.02
N ASN A 47 -3.39 4.50 9.04
CA ASN A 47 -4.01 4.87 10.32
C ASN A 47 -4.86 3.74 10.95
N GLY A 48 -4.44 2.48 10.75
CA GLY A 48 -5.14 1.29 11.24
C GLY A 48 -6.36 0.87 10.41
N LYS A 49 -6.70 1.59 9.33
CA LYS A 49 -7.74 1.22 8.38
C LYS A 49 -7.16 0.36 7.26
N LEU A 50 -7.97 -0.57 6.77
CA LEU A 50 -7.67 -1.43 5.63
C LEU A 50 -8.41 -0.92 4.39
N LEU A 51 -7.67 -0.53 3.35
CA LEU A 51 -8.21 -0.17 2.05
C LEU A 51 -7.83 -1.25 1.04
N SER A 52 -8.81 -2.02 0.60
CA SER A 52 -8.59 -3.14 -0.33
C SER A 52 -8.57 -2.67 -1.79
N GLY A 53 -7.72 -3.29 -2.60
CA GLY A 53 -7.60 -3.04 -4.03
C GLY A 53 -6.75 -1.83 -4.39
N ASP A 54 -6.68 -1.56 -5.70
CA ASP A 54 -6.03 -0.37 -6.22
C ASP A 54 -6.76 0.90 -5.73
N GLN A 55 -5.97 1.91 -5.33
CA GLN A 55 -6.47 3.18 -4.79
C GLN A 55 -5.89 4.33 -5.61
N GLU A 56 -6.67 5.40 -5.78
CA GLU A 56 -6.16 6.64 -6.35
C GLU A 56 -5.26 7.38 -5.35
N LEU A 57 -4.27 8.14 -5.84
CA LEU A 57 -3.36 8.91 -4.99
C LEU A 57 -4.09 9.92 -4.09
N SER A 58 -5.20 10.50 -4.58
CA SER A 58 -6.05 11.41 -3.82
C SER A 58 -6.69 10.73 -2.59
N VAL A 59 -7.16 9.50 -2.75
CA VAL A 59 -7.75 8.70 -1.66
C VAL A 59 -6.68 8.36 -0.62
N LEU A 60 -5.51 7.92 -1.08
CA LEU A 60 -4.38 7.63 -0.18
C LEU A 60 -3.91 8.88 0.57
N ALA A 61 -3.90 10.04 -0.09
CA ALA A 61 -3.56 11.31 0.54
C ALA A 61 -4.57 11.71 1.63
N GLU A 62 -5.87 11.62 1.34
CA GLU A 62 -6.93 11.91 2.32
C GLU A 62 -6.85 10.98 3.54
N GLU A 63 -6.74 9.68 3.31
CA GLU A 63 -6.71 8.68 4.39
C GLU A 63 -5.43 8.72 5.23
N SER A 64 -4.31 9.14 4.64
CA SER A 64 -3.04 9.37 5.36
C SER A 64 -2.99 10.71 6.07
N GLY A 65 -3.93 11.62 5.81
CA GLY A 65 -3.90 13.00 6.31
C GLY A 65 -2.82 13.85 5.64
N PHE A 66 -2.33 13.43 4.46
CA PHE A 66 -1.39 14.21 3.67
C PHE A 66 -2.09 15.48 3.16
N VAL A 67 -1.63 16.63 3.64
CA VAL A 67 -2.05 17.92 3.12
C VAL A 67 -1.08 18.31 2.02
N SER A 68 -1.56 18.43 0.79
CA SER A 68 -0.75 19.00 -0.29
C SER A 68 -0.46 20.47 0.04
N GLU A 69 0.79 20.79 0.39
CA GLU A 69 1.27 22.16 0.30
C GLU A 69 1.42 22.47 -1.19
N SER A 70 0.34 22.89 -1.83
CA SER A 70 0.46 23.67 -3.05
C SER A 70 0.66 25.11 -2.61
N PRO A 71 1.84 25.75 -2.81
CA PRO A 71 1.77 27.11 -3.30
C PRO A 71 1.00 27.05 -4.62
N GLU A 72 0.11 28.01 -4.84
CA GLU A 72 -0.50 28.25 -6.14
C GLU A 72 0.45 27.89 -7.28
N GLN A 73 0.08 26.88 -8.10
CA GLN A 73 0.70 26.73 -9.41
C GLN A 73 0.22 27.92 -10.23
N SER A 74 1.07 28.95 -10.26
CA SER A 74 0.95 30.11 -11.14
C SER A 74 1.28 29.79 -12.59
#